data_AF-A0A5D3CMN0-F1
#
_entry.id   AF-A0A5D3CMN0-F1
#
_cell.length_a   1.000
_cell.length_b   1.000
_cell.length_c   1.000
_cell.angle_alpha   90.00
_cell.angle_beta   90.00
_cell.angle_gamma   90.00
#
_symmetry.space_group_name_H-M   'P 1'
#
loop_
_entity.id
_entity.type
_entity.pdbx_description
1 polymer ?
#
loop_
_entity_poly.entity_id
_entity_poly.type
_entity_poly.pdbx_seq_one_letter_code
_entity_poly.pdbx_strand_id
1 'polypeptide(L)'
;MSKPEGVNVIGTKWVFKNKIDEAGCMTKNKARLVARGYTQVEDGCKECLLNGYLNEEVYVAQPKGFVDFEHPKHVYKLNKALYGLKQAPRAWYDRLTVYLRGKGYSRGEIDKTLFIHRKSDQLLVAQIYVDDIIFGGFPQDLVNNFINIMQSEFEMSMVGELSCFLELQIKQKNDAIFISQEKYVRNMVKKFGLEHARNKWTPAATH
;
A
#
# COMPACT_ATOMS: atom_id res chain seq x y z
N MET A 1 -26.07 1.59 -13.90
CA MET A 1 -26.47 2.38 -15.09
C MET A 1 -26.29 1.54 -16.33
N SER A 2 -26.99 1.83 -17.43
CA SER A 2 -26.75 1.17 -18.72
C SER A 2 -25.31 1.41 -19.17
N LYS A 3 -24.73 0.41 -19.85
CA LYS A 3 -23.38 0.51 -20.41
C LYS A 3 -23.37 1.60 -21.51
N PRO A 4 -22.53 2.64 -21.41
CA PRO A 4 -22.39 3.61 -22.50
C PRO A 4 -21.70 2.98 -23.73
N GLU A 5 -22.05 3.45 -24.93
CA GLU A 5 -21.43 2.99 -26.18
C GLU A 5 -19.95 3.39 -26.26
N GLY A 6 -19.13 2.51 -26.83
CA GLY A 6 -17.69 2.75 -27.01
C GLY A 6 -16.83 2.64 -25.75
N VAL A 7 -17.42 2.41 -24.57
CA VAL A 7 -16.69 2.40 -23.31
C VAL A 7 -16.19 1.01 -22.93
N ASN A 8 -14.93 0.94 -22.50
CA ASN A 8 -14.31 -0.26 -21.97
C ASN A 8 -14.78 -0.53 -20.53
N VAL A 9 -15.28 -1.73 -20.27
CA VAL A 9 -15.79 -2.14 -18.96
C VAL A 9 -14.80 -3.11 -18.33
N ILE A 10 -14.25 -2.72 -17.18
CA ILE A 10 -13.26 -3.53 -16.47
C ILE A 10 -13.97 -4.60 -15.64
N GLY A 11 -13.55 -5.86 -15.75
CA GLY A 11 -14.09 -6.92 -14.90
C GLY A 11 -13.71 -6.72 -13.44
N THR A 12 -14.53 -7.20 -12.51
CA THR A 12 -14.20 -7.22 -11.07
C THR A 12 -14.01 -8.64 -10.56
N LYS A 13 -13.22 -8.80 -9.49
CA LYS A 13 -13.14 -10.06 -8.73
C LYS A 13 -13.08 -9.79 -7.23
N TRP A 14 -13.57 -10.74 -6.44
CA TRP A 14 -13.38 -10.75 -5.00
C TRP A 14 -12.01 -11.35 -4.66
N VAL A 15 -11.29 -10.70 -3.75
CA VAL A 15 -10.05 -11.20 -3.14
C VAL A 15 -10.32 -11.38 -1.65
N PHE A 16 -10.13 -12.61 -1.19
CA PHE A 16 -10.27 -12.97 0.22
C PHE A 16 -8.87 -13.16 0.81
N LYS A 17 -8.61 -12.56 1.97
CA LYS A 17 -7.34 -12.73 2.70
C LYS A 17 -7.65 -12.95 4.17
N ASN A 18 -7.09 -14.03 4.71
CA ASN A 18 -7.12 -14.29 6.13
C ASN A 18 -5.85 -13.71 6.73
N LYS A 19 -6.00 -12.86 7.76
CA LYS A 19 -4.89 -12.42 8.59
C LYS A 19 -4.71 -13.46 9.69
N ILE A 20 -3.49 -13.95 9.83
CA ILE A 20 -3.10 -14.96 10.79
C ILE A 20 -2.12 -14.29 11.76
N ASP A 21 -2.24 -14.55 13.05
CA ASP A 21 -1.27 -14.11 14.05
C ASP A 21 0.02 -14.95 14.02
N GLU A 22 0.97 -14.61 14.89
CA GLU A 22 2.24 -15.34 15.03
C GLU A 22 2.05 -16.78 15.53
N ALA A 23 0.91 -17.09 16.16
CA ALA A 23 0.56 -18.42 16.65
C ALA A 23 -0.13 -19.30 15.59
N GLY A 24 -0.37 -18.78 14.38
CA GLY A 24 -1.06 -19.52 13.33
C GLY A 24 -2.59 -19.47 13.42
N CYS A 25 -3.14 -18.67 14.34
CA CYS A 25 -4.58 -18.49 14.52
C CYS A 25 -5.13 -17.39 13.61
N MET A 26 -6.32 -17.64 13.05
CA MET A 26 -6.99 -16.69 12.17
C MET A 26 -7.56 -15.52 12.97
N THR A 27 -7.01 -14.32 12.77
CA THR A 27 -7.42 -13.11 13.50
C THR A 27 -8.42 -12.26 12.75
N LYS A 28 -8.41 -12.27 11.40
CA LYS A 28 -9.33 -11.45 10.60
C LYS A 28 -9.55 -12.01 9.21
N ASN A 29 -10.80 -12.12 8.79
CA ASN A 29 -11.16 -12.37 7.40
C ASN A 29 -11.38 -11.04 6.68
N LYS A 30 -10.68 -10.82 5.57
CA LYS A 30 -10.83 -9.64 4.72
C LYS A 30 -11.37 -10.06 3.36
N ALA A 31 -12.46 -9.43 2.92
CA ALA A 31 -12.96 -9.53 1.56
C ALA A 31 -12.81 -8.17 0.87
N ARG A 32 -12.29 -8.14 -0.35
CA ARG A 32 -12.05 -6.92 -1.12
C ARG A 32 -12.48 -7.10 -2.57
N LEU A 33 -13.20 -6.13 -3.10
CA LEU A 33 -13.49 -6.06 -4.53
C LEU A 33 -12.32 -5.40 -5.25
N VAL A 34 -11.83 -5.99 -6.33
CA VAL A 34 -10.72 -5.46 -7.11
C VAL A 34 -11.01 -5.50 -8.60
N ALA A 35 -10.45 -4.55 -9.35
CA ALA A 35 -10.44 -4.58 -10.80
C ALA A 35 -9.55 -5.72 -11.32
N ARG A 36 -10.03 -6.41 -12.35
CA ARG A 36 -9.39 -7.55 -13.01
C ARG A 36 -8.64 -7.03 -14.24
N GLY A 37 -7.31 -6.98 -14.21
CA GLY A 37 -6.55 -6.60 -15.41
C GLY A 37 -5.04 -6.36 -15.28
N TYR A 38 -4.52 -5.98 -14.12
CA TYR A 38 -3.09 -5.60 -13.98
C TYR A 38 -2.38 -6.43 -12.90
N THR A 39 -1.10 -6.75 -13.14
CA THR A 39 -0.23 -7.63 -12.34
C THR A 39 -0.28 -7.26 -10.87
N GLN A 40 -0.56 -8.27 -10.03
CA GLN A 40 -0.85 -8.09 -8.63
C GLN A 40 0.40 -8.45 -7.82
N VAL A 41 0.99 -7.46 -7.16
CA VAL A 41 2.01 -7.71 -6.13
C VAL A 41 1.35 -7.47 -4.78
N GLU A 42 1.43 -8.47 -3.92
CA GLU A 42 0.84 -8.45 -2.59
C GLU A 42 1.72 -7.63 -1.62
N ASP A 43 1.06 -6.97 -0.66
CA ASP A 43 1.64 -6.31 0.52
C ASP A 43 2.02 -4.82 0.45
N GLY A 44 1.05 -3.96 0.14
CA GLY A 44 1.03 -2.55 0.55
C GLY A 44 -0.31 -2.17 1.21
N CYS A 45 -0.39 -0.99 1.85
CA CYS A 45 -1.61 -0.44 2.44
C CYS A 45 -2.73 -0.18 1.39
N LYS A 46 -3.42 -1.24 0.97
CA LYS A 46 -4.41 -1.23 -0.14
C LYS A 46 -5.62 -0.31 0.09
N GLU A 47 -5.82 0.18 1.31
CA GLU A 47 -6.91 1.08 1.70
C GLU A 47 -6.61 2.54 1.28
N CYS A 48 -5.33 2.93 1.24
CA CYS A 48 -4.92 4.28 0.82
C CYS A 48 -5.29 4.58 -0.64
N LEU A 49 -5.21 3.58 -1.52
CA LEU A 49 -5.56 3.72 -2.94
C LEU A 49 -7.02 4.12 -3.16
N LEU A 50 -7.92 3.72 -2.26
CA LEU A 50 -9.34 4.06 -2.35
C LEU A 50 -9.60 5.55 -2.12
N ASN A 51 -8.60 6.29 -1.63
CA ASN A 51 -8.70 7.73 -1.48
C ASN A 51 -8.39 8.48 -2.79
N GLY A 52 -7.80 7.86 -3.82
CA GLY A 52 -7.55 8.56 -5.09
C GLY A 52 -8.84 8.95 -5.81
N TYR A 53 -8.96 10.19 -6.29
CA TYR A 53 -10.03 10.58 -7.22
C TYR A 53 -9.62 10.22 -8.64
N LEU A 54 -10.54 9.61 -9.38
CA LEU A 54 -10.31 9.29 -10.80
C LEU A 54 -10.65 10.51 -11.65
N ASN A 55 -9.69 10.99 -12.44
CA ASN A 55 -9.92 12.04 -13.44
C ASN A 55 -10.61 11.51 -14.70
N GLU A 56 -10.57 10.19 -14.90
CA GLU A 56 -11.14 9.49 -16.06
C GLU A 56 -12.41 8.75 -15.65
N GLU A 57 -13.35 8.63 -16.58
CA GLU A 57 -14.54 7.80 -16.36
C GLU A 57 -14.17 6.32 -16.47
N VAL A 58 -14.17 5.63 -15.33
CA VAL A 58 -13.88 4.19 -15.27
C VAL A 58 -15.16 3.45 -14.92
N TYR A 59 -15.49 2.48 -15.75
CA TYR A 59 -16.66 1.62 -15.55
C TYR A 59 -16.22 0.20 -15.24
N VAL A 60 -16.90 -0.40 -14.26
CA VAL A 60 -16.66 -1.78 -13.86
C VAL A 60 -17.93 -2.62 -14.00
N ALA A 61 -17.74 -3.89 -14.35
CA ALA A 61 -18.82 -4.86 -14.36
C ALA A 61 -19.36 -5.09 -12.95
N GLN A 62 -20.61 -5.53 -12.85
CA GLN A 62 -21.19 -5.93 -11.57
C GLN A 62 -20.39 -7.11 -10.96
N PRO A 63 -20.12 -7.10 -9.65
CA PRO A 63 -19.45 -8.21 -8.98
C PRO A 63 -20.25 -9.50 -9.16
N LYS A 64 -19.53 -10.60 -9.34
CA LYS A 64 -20.16 -11.93 -9.29
C LYS A 64 -20.87 -12.10 -7.95
N GLY A 65 -22.13 -12.53 -7.99
CA GLY A 65 -23.01 -12.67 -6.82
C GLY A 65 -23.80 -11.42 -6.43
N PHE A 66 -23.56 -10.28 -7.06
CA PHE A 66 -24.25 -9.00 -6.82
C PHE A 66 -24.82 -8.40 -8.12
N VAL A 67 -25.10 -9.26 -9.11
CA VAL A 67 -25.69 -8.83 -10.38
C VAL A 67 -27.19 -8.62 -10.16
N ASP A 68 -27.67 -7.44 -10.54
CA ASP A 68 -29.09 -7.11 -10.55
C ASP A 68 -29.84 -7.99 -11.57
N PHE A 69 -30.91 -8.66 -11.12
CA PHE A 69 -31.73 -9.54 -11.95
C PHE A 69 -32.54 -8.78 -13.00
N GLU A 70 -33.01 -7.58 -12.67
CA GLU A 70 -33.79 -6.72 -13.58
C GLU A 70 -32.85 -6.02 -14.58
N HIS A 71 -31.60 -5.78 -14.17
CA HIS A 71 -30.62 -5.04 -14.96
C HIS A 71 -29.24 -5.73 -15.06
N PRO A 72 -29.15 -6.93 -15.68
CA PRO A 72 -27.92 -7.72 -15.68
C PRO A 72 -26.78 -7.09 -16.50
N LYS A 73 -27.11 -6.21 -17.46
CA LYS A 73 -26.13 -5.51 -18.31
C LYS A 73 -25.70 -4.16 -17.75
N HIS A 74 -26.19 -3.76 -16.58
CA HIS A 74 -25.75 -2.53 -15.96
C HIS A 74 -24.29 -2.62 -15.50
N VAL A 75 -23.65 -1.47 -15.46
CA VAL A 75 -22.28 -1.27 -14.99
C VAL A 75 -22.27 -0.26 -13.85
N TYR A 76 -21.22 -0.31 -13.05
CA TYR A 76 -20.92 0.69 -12.02
C TYR A 76 -19.90 1.69 -12.55
N LYS A 77 -20.17 2.98 -12.33
CA LYS A 77 -19.19 4.04 -12.54
C LYS A 77 -18.40 4.23 -11.25
N LEU A 78 -17.08 4.22 -11.34
CA LEU A 78 -16.21 4.43 -10.18
C LEU A 78 -16.02 5.92 -9.93
N ASN A 79 -16.41 6.38 -8.73
CA ASN A 79 -16.16 7.75 -8.26
C ASN A 79 -14.79 7.89 -7.57
N LYS A 80 -14.25 6.79 -7.06
CA LYS A 80 -12.93 6.71 -6.43
C LYS A 80 -12.12 5.59 -7.06
N ALA A 81 -10.80 5.68 -6.96
CA ALA A 81 -9.90 4.65 -7.45
C ALA A 81 -10.17 3.31 -6.77
N LEU A 82 -10.18 2.24 -7.56
CA LEU A 82 -10.33 0.86 -7.10
C LEU A 82 -9.00 0.13 -7.20
N TYR A 83 -8.72 -0.75 -6.24
CA TYR A 83 -7.53 -1.59 -6.29
C TYR A 83 -7.50 -2.45 -7.56
N GLY A 84 -6.31 -2.58 -8.16
CA GLY A 84 -6.13 -3.31 -9.42
C GLY A 84 -6.34 -2.47 -10.68
N LEU A 85 -6.67 -1.18 -10.55
CA LEU A 85 -6.59 -0.22 -11.65
C LEU A 85 -5.14 0.26 -11.80
N LYS A 86 -4.64 0.33 -13.05
CA LYS A 86 -3.29 0.85 -13.34
C LYS A 86 -3.10 2.31 -12.91
N GLN A 87 -4.18 3.09 -12.91
CA GLN A 87 -4.20 4.51 -12.56
C GLN A 87 -4.43 4.78 -11.07
N ALA A 88 -4.82 3.78 -10.28
CA ALA A 88 -5.13 3.98 -8.87
C ALA A 88 -3.93 4.51 -8.05
N PRO A 89 -2.69 3.97 -8.20
CA PRO A 89 -1.53 4.51 -7.50
C PRO A 89 -1.24 5.97 -7.85
N ARG A 90 -1.43 6.33 -9.11
CA ARG A 90 -1.21 7.70 -9.58
C ARG A 90 -2.24 8.67 -9.02
N ALA A 91 -3.52 8.30 -9.09
CA ALA A 91 -4.63 9.08 -8.54
C ALA A 91 -4.47 9.32 -7.02
N TRP A 92 -4.01 8.30 -6.29
CA TRP A 92 -3.68 8.41 -4.88
C TRP A 92 -2.55 9.41 -4.64
N TYR A 93 -1.42 9.23 -5.32
CA TYR A 93 -0.25 10.10 -5.16
C TYR A 93 -0.55 11.56 -5.52
N ASP A 94 -1.32 11.81 -6.58
CA ASP A 94 -1.68 13.17 -6.98
C ASP A 94 -2.59 13.84 -5.93
N ARG A 95 -3.60 13.13 -5.39
CA ARG A 95 -4.44 13.67 -4.30
C ARG A 95 -3.61 13.96 -3.05
N LEU A 96 -2.77 13.02 -2.64
CA LEU A 96 -1.91 13.17 -1.48
C LEU A 96 -0.95 14.36 -1.65
N THR A 97 -0.37 14.51 -2.84
CA THR A 97 0.52 15.63 -3.17
C THR A 97 -0.19 16.97 -3.02
N VAL A 98 -1.40 17.12 -3.56
CA VAL A 98 -2.17 18.37 -3.46
C VAL A 98 -2.48 18.69 -2.00
N TYR A 99 -2.91 17.69 -1.23
CA TYR A 99 -3.23 17.86 0.18
C TYR A 99 -2.01 18.28 1.02
N LEU A 100 -0.88 17.56 0.90
CA LEU A 100 0.34 17.87 1.63
C LEU A 100 0.91 19.24 1.26
N ARG A 101 0.89 19.61 -0.04
CA ARG A 101 1.29 20.96 -0.47
C ARG A 101 0.43 22.05 0.16
N GLY A 102 -0.88 21.83 0.24
CA GLY A 102 -1.81 22.74 0.92
C GLY A 102 -1.53 22.91 2.41
N LYS A 103 -0.93 21.90 3.06
CA LYS A 103 -0.51 21.95 4.47
C LYS A 103 0.93 22.49 4.66
N GLY A 104 1.58 22.97 3.61
CA GLY A 104 2.91 23.56 3.65
C GLY A 104 4.06 22.56 3.55
N TYR A 105 3.82 21.35 3.06
CA TYR A 105 4.89 20.40 2.72
C TYR A 105 5.43 20.70 1.32
N SER A 106 6.75 20.67 1.19
CA SER A 106 7.43 20.80 -0.09
C SER A 106 7.79 19.42 -0.63
N ARG A 107 7.86 19.27 -1.96
CA ARG A 107 8.38 18.05 -2.58
C ARG A 107 9.88 18.18 -2.80
N GLY A 108 10.61 17.09 -2.68
CA GLY A 108 12.02 17.03 -3.05
C GLY A 108 12.23 17.39 -4.53
N GLU A 109 13.34 18.05 -4.82
CA GLU A 109 13.69 18.47 -6.19
C GLU A 109 14.07 17.28 -7.07
N ILE A 110 14.86 16.36 -6.51
CA ILE A 110 15.34 15.15 -7.18
C ILE A 110 14.29 14.04 -7.05
N ASP A 111 13.97 13.65 -5.82
CA ASP A 111 12.95 12.65 -5.55
C ASP A 111 11.59 13.33 -5.31
N LYS A 112 10.70 13.17 -6.28
CA LYS A 112 9.34 13.70 -6.25
C LYS A 112 8.46 13.01 -5.20
N THR A 113 8.83 11.81 -4.76
CA THR A 113 8.09 11.03 -3.76
C THR A 113 8.51 11.36 -2.33
N LEU A 114 9.57 12.14 -2.17
CA LEU A 114 10.03 12.72 -0.91
C LEU A 114 9.28 14.03 -0.63
N PHE A 115 8.74 14.15 0.57
CA PHE A 115 8.11 15.36 1.09
C PHE A 115 8.87 15.86 2.31
N ILE A 116 9.13 17.17 2.33
CA ILE A 116 9.90 17.82 3.38
C ILE A 116 9.08 18.98 3.93
N HIS A 117 8.90 18.99 5.24
CA HIS A 117 8.43 20.15 5.98
C HIS A 117 9.53 20.62 6.90
N ARG A 118 10.10 21.79 6.59
CA ARG A 118 11.16 22.41 7.37
C ARG A 118 10.68 23.76 7.88
N LYS A 119 10.78 23.97 9.19
CA LYS A 119 10.53 25.25 9.86
C LYS A 119 11.65 25.50 10.83
N SER A 120 12.46 26.55 10.63
CA SER A 120 13.60 26.93 11.49
C SER A 120 14.42 25.73 12.03
N ASP A 121 14.05 25.18 13.20
CA ASP A 121 14.70 24.06 13.89
C ASP A 121 13.82 22.79 13.98
N GLN A 122 12.87 22.64 13.06
CA GLN A 122 11.97 21.50 12.96
C GLN A 122 12.08 20.93 11.56
N LEU A 123 12.13 19.60 11.47
CA LEU A 123 12.22 18.87 10.22
C LEU A 123 11.31 17.67 10.28
N LEU A 124 10.43 17.54 9.30
CA LEU A 124 9.75 16.30 8.99
C LEU A 124 10.02 15.90 7.56
N VAL A 125 10.37 14.64 7.39
CA VAL A 125 10.63 14.01 6.11
C VAL A 125 9.66 12.85 5.96
N ALA A 126 8.93 12.81 4.86
CA ALA A 126 8.03 11.72 4.52
C ALA A 126 8.36 11.20 3.11
N GLN A 127 8.64 9.90 3.02
CA GLN A 127 8.83 9.19 1.76
C GLN A 127 7.57 8.38 1.45
N ILE A 128 7.00 8.60 0.27
CA ILE A 128 5.82 7.87 -0.20
C ILE A 128 6.26 6.81 -1.21
N TYR A 129 5.93 5.56 -0.95
CA TYR A 129 6.16 4.46 -1.87
C TYR A 129 4.86 3.74 -2.17
N VAL A 130 4.21 4.13 -3.27
CA VAL A 130 2.94 3.54 -3.74
C VAL A 130 1.87 3.64 -2.65
N ASP A 131 1.66 2.58 -1.88
CA ASP A 131 0.64 2.46 -0.84
C ASP A 131 1.19 2.75 0.57
N ASP A 132 2.52 2.74 0.73
CA ASP A 132 3.17 2.86 2.03
C ASP A 132 3.82 4.24 2.20
N ILE A 133 3.77 4.77 3.42
CA ILE A 133 4.36 6.06 3.77
C ILE A 133 5.30 5.82 4.95
N ILE A 134 6.60 6.08 4.74
CA ILE A 134 7.54 6.22 5.84
C ILE A 134 7.66 7.70 6.14
N PHE A 135 7.64 8.07 7.40
CA PHE A 135 7.99 9.41 7.79
C PHE A 135 8.76 9.40 9.10
N GLY A 136 9.55 10.44 9.29
CA GLY A 136 10.33 10.68 10.49
C GLY A 136 10.63 12.16 10.61
N GLY A 137 10.78 12.64 11.84
CA GLY A 137 11.04 14.04 12.07
C GLY A 137 11.26 14.38 13.53
N PHE A 138 11.58 15.65 13.74
CA PHE A 138 11.73 16.26 15.05
C PHE A 138 11.18 17.70 15.01
N PRO A 139 10.63 18.22 16.12
CA PRO A 139 10.34 17.53 17.38
C PRO A 139 9.14 16.56 17.25
N GLN A 140 8.91 15.72 18.26
CA GLN A 140 7.84 14.71 18.26
C GLN A 140 6.45 15.31 18.01
N ASP A 141 6.21 16.55 18.44
CA ASP A 141 4.96 17.27 18.17
C ASP A 141 4.68 17.44 16.68
N LEU A 142 5.73 17.66 15.87
CA LEU A 142 5.59 17.77 14.41
C LEU A 142 5.19 16.42 13.80
N VAL A 143 5.75 15.33 14.31
CA VAL A 143 5.40 13.95 13.90
C VAL A 143 3.95 13.63 14.25
N ASN A 144 3.52 13.95 15.47
CA ASN A 144 2.14 13.75 15.92
C ASN A 144 1.15 14.59 15.10
N ASN A 145 1.51 15.84 14.79
CA ASN A 145 0.70 16.70 13.94
C ASN A 145 0.57 16.14 12.51
N PHE A 146 1.65 15.58 11.94
CA PHE A 146 1.58 14.91 10.64
C PHE A 146 0.63 13.71 10.68
N ILE A 147 0.71 12.87 11.72
CA ILE A 147 -0.22 11.74 11.90
C ILE A 147 -1.68 12.22 11.90
N ASN A 148 -1.98 13.27 12.66
CA ASN A 148 -3.33 13.84 12.75
C ASN A 148 -3.81 14.43 11.41
N ILE A 149 -2.94 15.15 10.69
CA ILE A 149 -3.23 15.68 9.36
C ILE A 149 -3.57 14.56 8.37
N MET A 150 -2.85 13.44 8.47
CA MET A 150 -3.04 12.30 7.58
C MET A 150 -4.30 11.51 7.93
N GLN A 151 -4.55 11.24 9.21
CA GLN A 151 -5.73 10.50 9.67
C GLN A 151 -7.04 11.28 9.55
N SER A 152 -6.99 12.62 9.60
CA SER A 152 -8.19 13.45 9.45
C SER A 152 -8.75 13.45 8.03
N GLU A 153 -7.90 13.30 7.02
CA GLU A 153 -8.30 13.34 5.60
C GLU A 153 -8.36 11.95 4.98
N PHE A 154 -7.47 11.05 5.38
CA PHE A 154 -7.33 9.74 4.77
C PHE A 154 -7.68 8.65 5.79
N GLU A 155 -8.56 7.74 5.37
CA GLU A 155 -8.83 6.50 6.11
C GLU A 155 -7.57 5.61 6.05
N MET A 156 -6.65 5.83 7.00
CA MET A 156 -5.41 5.08 7.11
C MET A 156 -5.17 4.59 8.54
N SER A 157 -4.66 3.37 8.64
CA SER A 157 -4.26 2.79 9.92
C SER A 157 -2.76 3.00 10.14
N MET A 158 -2.40 3.54 11.30
CA MET A 158 -1.02 3.67 11.71
C MET A 158 -0.50 2.30 12.16
N VAL A 159 0.66 1.89 11.63
CA VAL A 159 1.34 0.65 12.02
C VAL A 159 2.53 1.00 12.91
N GLY A 160 2.24 1.56 14.09
CA GLY A 160 3.20 1.79 15.18
C GLY A 160 4.55 2.37 14.79
N GLU A 161 5.59 2.05 15.57
CA GLU A 161 6.97 2.33 15.18
C GLU A 161 7.35 1.51 13.94
N LEU A 162 8.20 2.11 13.09
CA LEU A 162 8.72 1.51 11.87
C LEU A 162 9.51 0.23 12.19
N SER A 163 8.79 -0.89 12.24
CA SER A 163 9.32 -2.22 12.52
C SER A 163 9.43 -3.07 11.25
N CYS A 164 8.70 -2.70 10.20
CA CYS A 164 8.75 -3.34 8.89
C CYS A 164 8.43 -2.35 7.77
N PHE A 165 9.21 -2.33 6.70
CA PHE A 165 8.94 -1.58 5.47
C PHE A 165 9.39 -2.35 4.25
N LEU A 166 8.51 -2.58 3.25
CA LEU A 166 8.82 -3.39 2.06
C LEU A 166 9.44 -4.75 2.41
N GLU A 167 8.89 -5.43 3.42
CA GLU A 167 9.40 -6.70 3.96
C GLU A 167 10.78 -6.64 4.64
N LEU A 168 11.40 -5.44 4.73
CA LEU A 168 12.57 -5.19 5.55
C LEU A 168 12.15 -4.99 7.00
N GLN A 169 12.65 -5.83 7.90
CA GLN A 169 12.51 -5.65 9.33
C GLN A 169 13.48 -4.58 9.80
N ILE A 170 12.99 -3.60 10.55
CA ILE A 170 13.77 -2.48 11.06
C ILE A 170 13.70 -2.52 12.58
N LYS A 171 14.86 -2.50 13.24
CA LYS A 171 14.99 -2.38 14.70
C LYS A 171 15.78 -1.13 15.00
N GLN A 172 15.10 -0.12 15.56
CA GLN A 172 15.73 1.11 16.00
C GLN A 172 16.28 0.88 17.41
N LYS A 173 17.60 1.02 17.58
CA LYS A 173 18.29 1.07 18.87
C LYS A 173 18.80 2.49 19.09
N ASN A 174 19.10 2.85 20.33
CA ASN A 174 19.58 4.20 20.69
C ASN A 174 20.76 4.68 19.84
N ASP A 175 21.66 3.76 19.46
CA ASP A 175 22.90 4.11 18.73
C ASP A 175 22.91 3.65 17.27
N ALA A 176 21.93 2.85 16.83
CA ALA A 176 21.96 2.22 15.51
C ALA A 176 20.58 1.79 15.01
N ILE A 177 20.41 1.80 13.69
CA ILE A 177 19.26 1.21 13.01
C ILE A 177 19.72 -0.12 12.41
N PHE A 178 19.10 -1.23 12.83
CA PHE A 178 19.35 -2.55 12.27
C PHE A 178 18.27 -2.90 11.25
N ILE A 179 18.68 -3.25 10.04
CA ILE A 179 17.77 -3.63 8.95
C ILE A 179 18.05 -5.09 8.58
N SER A 180 17.02 -5.94 8.54
CA SER A 180 17.15 -7.35 8.16
C SER A 180 16.00 -7.85 7.29
N GLN A 181 16.25 -8.91 6.52
CA GLN A 181 15.24 -9.63 5.73
C GLN A 181 15.01 -11.05 6.27
N GLU A 182 15.22 -11.27 7.56
CA GLU A 182 15.20 -12.61 8.16
C GLU A 182 13.87 -13.32 7.88
N LYS A 183 12.75 -12.61 8.03
CA LYS A 183 11.41 -13.14 7.74
C LYS A 183 11.25 -13.58 6.28
N TYR A 184 11.74 -12.79 5.34
CA TYR A 184 11.69 -13.14 3.92
C TYR A 184 12.51 -14.40 3.62
N VAL A 185 13.73 -14.48 4.16
CA VAL A 185 14.59 -15.67 4.03
C VAL A 185 13.92 -16.91 4.63
N ARG A 186 13.34 -16.80 5.83
CA ARG A 186 12.61 -17.91 6.48
C ARG A 186 11.41 -18.37 5.65
N ASN A 187 10.61 -17.42 5.14
CA ASN A 187 9.48 -17.72 4.27
C ASN A 187 9.92 -18.42 2.98
N MET A 188 11.06 -18.04 2.42
CA MET A 188 11.63 -18.67 1.24
C MET A 188 12.05 -20.12 1.53
N VAL A 189 12.80 -20.33 2.62
CA VAL A 189 13.20 -21.68 3.08
C VAL A 189 11.97 -22.56 3.27
N LYS A 190 10.92 -22.03 3.91
CA LYS A 190 9.64 -22.73 4.10
C LYS A 190 8.93 -23.05 2.79
N LYS A 191 8.85 -22.08 1.87
CA LYS A 191 8.20 -22.24 0.55
C LYS A 191 8.82 -23.37 -0.27
N PHE A 192 10.13 -23.56 -0.17
CA PHE A 192 10.85 -24.63 -0.87
C PHE A 192 10.99 -25.91 -0.05
N GLY A 193 10.39 -26.00 1.15
CA GLY A 193 10.49 -27.18 2.02
C GLY A 193 11.90 -27.44 2.53
N LEU A 194 12.76 -26.41 2.57
CA LEU A 194 14.16 -26.52 2.95
C LEU A 194 14.39 -26.39 4.46
N GLU A 195 13.33 -26.36 5.27
CA GLU A 195 13.42 -26.24 6.73
C GLU A 195 14.19 -27.39 7.39
N HIS A 196 14.24 -28.55 6.73
CA HIS A 196 14.99 -29.73 7.13
C HIS A 196 16.10 -30.12 6.14
N ALA A 197 16.44 -29.23 5.20
CA ALA A 197 17.48 -29.50 4.23
C ALA A 197 18.84 -29.63 4.94
N ARG A 198 19.56 -30.72 4.66
CA ARG A 198 20.93 -30.91 5.17
C ARG A 198 21.86 -29.93 4.47
N ASN A 199 22.70 -29.24 5.23
CA ASN A 199 23.80 -28.43 4.70
C ASN A 199 24.66 -29.32 3.80
N LYS A 200 24.68 -29.06 2.49
CA LYS A 200 25.69 -29.62 1.59
C LYS A 200 26.83 -28.63 1.49
N TRP A 201 28.03 -29.08 1.85
CA TRP A 201 29.26 -28.36 1.59
C TRP A 201 29.37 -28.17 0.08
N THR A 202 29.27 -26.93 -0.39
CA THR A 202 29.61 -26.59 -1.76
C THR A 202 31.13 -26.45 -1.79
N PRO A 203 31.87 -27.27 -2.55
CA PRO A 203 33.29 -27.01 -2.75
C PRO A 203 33.40 -25.75 -3.61
N ALA A 204 33.54 -24.60 -2.96
CA ALA A 204 34.03 -23.41 -3.64
C ALA A 204 35.54 -23.58 -3.84
N ALA A 205 36.01 -23.40 -5.06
CA ALA A 205 37.44 -23.37 -5.33
C ALA A 205 38.05 -22.20 -4.55
N THR A 206 39.07 -22.50 -3.74
CA THR A 206 39.87 -21.49 -3.05
C THR A 206 40.72 -20.81 -4.12
N HIS A 207 40.50 -19.52 -4.33
CA HIS A 207 41.41 -18.64 -5.06
C HIS A 207 42.27 -17.87 -4.06
#